data_AF-W1PZD4-F1
#
_entry.id   AF-W1PZD4-F1
#
_cell.length_a   1.000
_cell.length_b   1.000
_cell.length_c   1.000
_cell.angle_alpha   90.00
_cell.angle_beta   90.00
_cell.angle_gamma   90.00
#
_symmetry.space_group_name_H-M   'P 1'
#
loop_
_entity.id
_entity.type
_entity.pdbx_description
1 polymer ?
#
loop_
_entity_poly.entity_id
_entity_poly.type
_entity_poly.pdbx_seq_one_letter_code
_entity_poly.pdbx_strand_id
1 'polypeptide(L)'
;MSPTSQPFLPTILDEKTLRPTFIRPEDQCPKVAYNQFSPDIPVISHVGIESDSHATIREAVATACKDWGIFQVIDHGIDTSRIAKMTQLSKEFFALPPEEKLRFDMSGGKWGGFIVSSHLQGEAIQDWREIVTYFLYPVRLRDYSRCPDKPEEW
;
A
#
# COMPACT_ATOMS: atom_id res chain seq x y z
N MET A 1 -12.97 -31.05 11.10
CA MET A 1 -12.24 -29.81 11.42
C MET A 1 -11.17 -29.67 10.36
N SER A 2 -11.32 -28.75 9.41
CA SER A 2 -10.30 -28.50 8.41
C SER A 2 -9.06 -27.94 9.11
N PRO A 3 -7.84 -28.38 8.77
CA PRO A 3 -6.63 -27.84 9.39
C PRO A 3 -6.58 -26.34 9.08
N THR A 4 -6.50 -25.52 10.12
CA THR A 4 -6.28 -24.09 9.99
C THR A 4 -4.89 -23.91 9.38
N SER A 5 -4.83 -23.81 8.06
CA SER A 5 -3.58 -23.58 7.33
C SER A 5 -2.94 -22.33 7.91
N GLN A 6 -1.70 -22.44 8.38
CA GLN A 6 -0.93 -21.28 8.81
C GLN A 6 -0.85 -20.29 7.63
N PRO A 7 -1.07 -18.99 7.87
CA PRO A 7 -1.01 -17.98 6.81
C PRO A 7 0.37 -17.94 6.16
N PHE A 8 0.39 -17.81 4.83
CA PHE A 8 1.63 -17.57 4.11
C PHE A 8 2.08 -16.13 4.38
N LEU A 9 3.31 -15.98 4.89
CA LEU A 9 3.93 -14.70 5.17
C LEU A 9 5.18 -14.55 4.29
N PRO A 10 5.15 -13.63 3.31
CA PRO A 10 6.27 -13.43 2.39
C PRO A 10 7.60 -13.07 3.07
N THR A 11 7.58 -12.44 4.25
CA THR A 11 8.79 -11.91 4.90
C THR A 11 9.57 -12.92 5.73
N ILE A 12 9.10 -14.15 5.91
CA ILE A 12 9.71 -15.14 6.84
C ILE A 12 10.20 -16.42 6.17
N LEU A 13 10.15 -16.48 4.83
CA LEU A 13 10.46 -17.71 4.11
C LEU A 13 11.83 -17.63 3.47
N ASP A 14 12.70 -18.57 3.84
CA ASP A 14 13.97 -18.86 3.15
C ASP A 14 13.75 -19.80 1.94
N GLU A 15 12.59 -19.69 1.27
CA GLU A 15 12.30 -20.47 0.07
C GLU A 15 13.15 -19.99 -1.11
N LYS A 16 13.91 -20.90 -1.72
CA LYS A 16 14.77 -20.59 -2.88
C LYS A 16 13.99 -20.49 -4.20
N THR A 17 12.72 -20.90 -4.22
CA THR A 17 11.88 -20.97 -5.41
C THR A 17 10.49 -20.44 -5.12
N LEU A 18 9.92 -19.65 -6.03
CA LEU A 18 8.55 -19.16 -5.92
C LEU A 18 7.53 -20.29 -6.09
N ARG A 19 6.50 -20.30 -5.24
CA ARG A 19 5.38 -21.22 -5.39
C ARG A 19 4.57 -20.87 -6.65
N PRO A 20 3.94 -21.85 -7.34
CA PRO A 20 3.17 -21.59 -8.56
C PRO A 20 2.05 -20.56 -8.38
N THR A 21 1.48 -20.45 -7.18
CA THR A 21 0.42 -19.49 -6.86
C THR A 21 0.88 -18.02 -6.92
N PHE A 22 2.18 -17.72 -6.97
CA PHE A 22 2.72 -16.36 -7.13
C PHE A 22 3.20 -16.06 -8.55
N ILE A 23 3.19 -17.06 -9.43
CA ILE A 23 3.70 -16.90 -10.80
C ILE A 23 2.55 -16.42 -11.68
N ARG A 24 2.67 -15.20 -12.22
CA ARG A 24 1.69 -14.68 -13.17
C ARG A 24 1.73 -15.48 -14.48
N PRO A 25 0.57 -15.71 -15.12
CA PRO A 25 0.50 -16.20 -16.48
C PRO A 25 1.31 -15.32 -17.45
N GLU A 26 1.87 -15.92 -18.51
CA GLU A 26 2.75 -15.25 -19.46
C GLU A 26 2.09 -14.03 -20.13
N ASP A 27 0.78 -14.11 -20.41
CA ASP A 27 -0.02 -13.04 -21.01
C ASP A 27 -0.23 -11.85 -20.06
N GLN A 28 -0.03 -12.04 -18.75
CA GLN A 28 -0.13 -11.03 -17.70
C GLN A 28 1.25 -10.54 -17.22
N CYS A 29 2.34 -11.10 -17.72
CA CYS A 29 3.69 -10.64 -17.39
C CYS A 29 3.96 -9.25 -18.02
N PRO A 30 4.76 -8.40 -17.35
CA PRO A 30 5.17 -7.13 -17.93
C PRO A 30 5.82 -7.33 -19.31
N LYS A 31 5.31 -6.61 -20.31
CA LYS A 31 5.84 -6.64 -21.69
C LYS A 31 7.03 -5.69 -21.90
N VAL A 32 7.31 -4.87 -20.90
CA VAL A 32 8.36 -3.84 -20.91
C VAL A 32 9.47 -4.28 -19.96
N ALA A 33 10.72 -3.96 -20.31
CA ALA A 33 11.86 -4.27 -19.47
C ALA A 33 11.80 -3.52 -18.14
N TYR A 34 12.26 -4.16 -17.06
CA TYR A 34 12.20 -3.61 -15.69
C TYR A 34 13.00 -2.31 -15.49
N ASN A 35 13.91 -2.00 -16.41
CA ASN A 35 14.81 -0.84 -16.37
C ASN A 35 14.44 0.24 -17.41
N GLN A 36 13.31 0.10 -18.10
CA GLN A 36 12.82 1.09 -19.05
C GLN A 36 11.73 1.94 -18.40
N PHE A 37 12.08 3.16 -18.02
CA PHE A 37 11.17 4.11 -17.38
C PHE A 37 10.71 5.18 -18.37
N SER A 38 9.43 5.55 -18.33
CA SER A 38 8.92 6.71 -19.08
C SER A 38 9.11 7.97 -18.21
N PRO A 39 9.73 9.04 -18.75
CA PRO A 39 9.85 10.33 -18.07
C PRO A 39 8.56 11.16 -18.13
N ASP A 40 7.49 10.61 -18.70
CA ASP A 40 6.35 11.40 -19.17
C ASP A 40 5.22 11.50 -18.12
N ILE A 41 5.34 10.81 -16.98
CA ILE A 41 4.36 10.94 -15.89
C ILE A 41 4.38 12.40 -15.40
N PRO A 42 3.25 13.13 -15.46
CA PRO A 42 3.21 14.53 -15.10
C PRO A 42 3.64 14.77 -13.65
N VAL A 43 4.45 15.81 -13.44
CA VAL A 43 4.83 16.31 -12.12
C VAL A 43 4.21 17.69 -11.95
N ILE A 44 3.37 17.86 -10.93
CA ILE A 44 2.61 19.09 -10.70
C ILE A 44 3.00 19.69 -9.35
N SER A 45 3.47 20.93 -9.37
CA SER A 45 3.73 21.70 -8.15
C SER A 45 2.45 22.34 -7.62
N HIS A 46 2.25 22.29 -6.31
CA HIS A 46 1.14 22.95 -5.62
C HIS A 46 1.49 24.36 -5.12
N VAL A 47 2.66 24.92 -5.47
CA VAL A 47 2.99 26.31 -5.14
C VAL A 47 1.95 27.26 -5.74
N GLY A 48 1.28 28.02 -4.89
CA GLY A 48 0.25 28.96 -5.33
C GLY A 48 -1.11 28.31 -5.65
N ILE A 49 -1.37 27.08 -5.16
CA ILE A 49 -2.68 26.43 -5.29
C ILE A 49 -3.81 27.23 -4.63
N GLU A 50 -3.50 28.06 -3.63
CA GLU A 50 -4.46 28.94 -2.96
C GLU A 50 -4.41 30.40 -3.47
N SER A 51 -3.67 30.67 -4.55
CA SER A 51 -3.48 32.03 -5.10
C SER A 51 -3.68 32.07 -6.62
N ASP A 52 -3.03 33.01 -7.31
CA ASP A 52 -3.22 33.29 -8.75
C ASP A 52 -2.94 32.09 -9.66
N SER A 53 -2.13 31.12 -9.21
CA SER A 53 -1.80 29.91 -9.97
C SER A 53 -2.86 28.80 -9.90
N HIS A 54 -3.92 28.97 -9.09
CA HIS A 54 -4.94 27.93 -8.87
C HIS A 54 -5.59 27.43 -10.16
N ALA A 55 -5.90 28.33 -11.10
CA ALA A 55 -6.52 27.95 -12.38
C ALA A 55 -5.60 27.07 -13.23
N THR A 56 -4.32 27.43 -13.33
CA THR A 56 -3.30 26.67 -14.07
C THR A 56 -3.05 25.31 -13.45
N ILE A 57 -2.96 25.23 -12.11
CA ILE A 57 -2.77 23.96 -11.39
C ILE A 57 -3.99 23.05 -11.60
N ARG A 58 -5.20 23.60 -11.51
CA ARG A 58 -6.44 22.85 -11.77
C ARG A 58 -6.48 22.29 -13.19
N GLU A 59 -6.09 23.07 -14.18
CA GLU A 59 -6.03 22.63 -15.58
C GLU A 59 -4.98 21.54 -15.78
N ALA A 60 -3.79 21.68 -15.17
CA ALA A 60 -2.75 20.67 -15.21
C ALA A 60 -3.21 19.34 -14.57
N VAL A 61 -3.88 19.40 -13.42
CA VAL A 61 -4.46 18.21 -12.75
C VAL A 61 -5.54 17.57 -13.63
N ALA A 62 -6.45 18.36 -14.20
CA ALA A 62 -7.51 17.84 -15.07
C ALA A 62 -6.92 17.14 -16.32
N THR A 63 -5.89 17.74 -16.92
CA THR A 63 -5.19 17.19 -18.08
C THR A 63 -4.46 15.89 -17.72
N ALA A 64 -3.71 15.87 -16.61
CA ALA A 64 -3.03 14.67 -16.16
C ALA A 64 -4.01 13.54 -15.81
N CYS A 65 -5.12 13.84 -15.14
CA CYS A 65 -6.18 12.86 -14.87
C CYS A 65 -6.79 12.29 -16.16
N LYS A 66 -7.01 13.13 -17.17
CA LYS A 66 -7.62 12.72 -18.45
C LYS A 66 -6.66 11.86 -19.28
N ASP A 67 -5.40 12.31 -19.41
CA ASP A 67 -4.46 11.73 -20.36
C ASP A 67 -3.64 10.59 -19.74
N TRP A 68 -3.36 10.66 -18.43
CA TRP A 68 -2.52 9.69 -17.71
C TRP A 68 -3.26 8.89 -16.64
N GLY A 69 -4.28 9.47 -15.98
CA GLY A 69 -4.95 8.88 -14.82
C GLY A 69 -4.11 8.85 -13.53
N ILE A 70 -2.84 9.24 -13.60
CA ILE A 70 -1.91 9.39 -12.48
C ILE A 70 -1.01 10.61 -12.69
N PHE A 71 -0.48 11.18 -11.60
CA PHE A 71 0.54 12.22 -11.61
C PHE A 71 1.29 12.25 -10.27
N GLN A 72 2.46 12.87 -10.25
CA GLN A 72 3.22 13.14 -9.03
C GLN A 72 2.94 14.57 -8.55
N VAL A 73 2.85 14.75 -7.24
CA VAL A 73 2.69 16.08 -6.63
C VAL A 73 3.97 16.46 -5.91
N ILE A 74 4.45 17.67 -6.17
CA ILE A 74 5.54 18.31 -5.42
C ILE A 74 5.02 19.58 -4.74
N ASP A 75 5.75 20.09 -3.76
CA ASP A 75 5.37 21.28 -2.99
C ASP A 75 3.97 21.18 -2.34
N HIS A 76 3.57 19.97 -1.96
CA HIS A 76 2.26 19.66 -1.38
C HIS A 76 2.05 20.19 0.05
N GLY A 77 3.04 20.86 0.65
CA GLY A 77 2.95 21.46 1.99
C GLY A 77 2.96 20.47 3.16
N ILE A 78 3.19 19.17 2.90
CA ILE A 78 3.33 18.17 3.96
C ILE A 78 4.79 18.13 4.38
N ASP A 79 5.04 18.31 5.69
CA ASP A 79 6.37 18.25 6.27
C ASP A 79 7.04 16.90 5.97
N THR A 80 8.24 16.97 5.37
CA THR A 80 9.06 15.81 5.04
C THR A 80 9.41 14.97 6.27
N SER A 81 9.51 15.60 7.45
CA SER A 81 9.77 14.89 8.72
C SER A 81 8.63 13.92 9.06
N ARG A 82 7.37 14.29 8.76
CA ARG A 82 6.20 13.44 8.98
C ARG A 82 6.18 12.25 8.03
N ILE A 83 6.53 12.47 6.76
CA ILE A 83 6.63 11.40 5.76
C ILE A 83 7.74 10.42 6.16
N ALA A 84 8.89 10.93 6.59
CA ALA A 84 10.00 10.12 7.07
C ALA A 84 9.62 9.28 8.30
N LYS A 85 8.94 9.89 9.28
CA LYS A 85 8.46 9.20 10.48
C LYS A 85 7.44 8.11 10.14
N MET A 86 6.44 8.40 9.31
CA MET A 86 5.46 7.40 8.85
C MET A 86 6.14 6.23 8.14
N THR A 87 7.12 6.52 7.28
CA THR A 87 7.90 5.50 6.57
C THR A 87 8.72 4.64 7.53
N GLN A 88 9.34 5.26 8.54
CA GLN A 88 10.08 4.57 9.58
C GLN A 88 9.17 3.63 10.38
N LEU A 89 8.06 4.14 10.92
CA LEU A 89 7.13 3.35 11.74
C LEU A 89 6.57 2.17 10.94
N SER A 90 6.21 2.38 9.66
CA SER A 90 5.78 1.32 8.75
C SER A 90 6.82 0.22 8.62
N LYS A 91 8.09 0.58 8.40
CA LYS A 91 9.20 -0.40 8.31
C LYS A 91 9.38 -1.16 9.62
N GLU A 92 9.32 -0.48 10.75
CA GLU A 92 9.43 -1.09 12.07
C GLU A 92 8.32 -2.10 12.33
N PHE A 93 7.06 -1.76 12.00
CA PHE A 93 5.93 -2.68 12.11
C PHE A 93 6.10 -3.92 11.22
N PHE A 94 6.45 -3.77 9.95
CA PHE A 94 6.60 -4.92 9.05
C PHE A 94 7.82 -5.80 9.41
N ALA A 95 8.80 -5.24 10.12
CA ALA A 95 9.93 -5.97 10.70
C ALA A 95 9.59 -6.70 12.02
N LEU A 96 8.41 -6.46 12.61
CA LEU A 96 7.98 -7.21 13.78
C LEU A 96 7.78 -8.69 13.43
N PRO A 97 7.92 -9.59 14.43
CA PRO A 97 7.61 -10.99 14.26
C PRO A 97 6.17 -11.22 13.75
N PRO A 98 5.94 -12.27 12.93
CA PRO A 98 4.63 -12.68 12.45
C PRO A 98 3.51 -12.65 13.49
N GLU A 99 3.78 -13.17 14.68
CA GLU A 99 2.81 -13.28 15.77
C GLU A 99 2.31 -11.92 16.23
N GLU A 100 3.15 -10.88 16.19
CA GLU A 100 2.76 -9.51 16.54
C GLU A 100 1.87 -8.91 15.44
N LYS A 101 2.20 -9.14 14.17
CA LYS A 101 1.42 -8.65 13.02
C LYS A 101 0.06 -9.34 12.91
N LEU A 102 0.02 -10.66 13.14
CA LEU A 102 -1.20 -11.48 13.07
C LEU A 102 -2.21 -11.19 14.18
N ARG A 103 -1.83 -10.51 15.27
CA ARG A 103 -2.80 -9.98 16.27
C ARG A 103 -3.84 -9.07 15.63
N PHE A 104 -3.48 -8.39 14.55
CA PHE A 104 -4.33 -7.45 13.82
C PHE A 104 -4.97 -8.09 12.59
N ASP A 105 -4.97 -9.41 12.45
CA ASP A 105 -5.48 -10.08 11.26
C ASP A 105 -6.97 -9.78 10.98
N MET A 106 -7.24 -9.49 9.70
CA MET A 106 -8.55 -9.08 9.17
C MET A 106 -9.53 -10.22 8.91
N SER A 107 -9.17 -11.48 9.19
CA SER A 107 -10.09 -12.60 9.01
C SER A 107 -11.39 -12.43 9.82
N GLY A 108 -12.49 -12.97 9.29
CA GLY A 108 -13.79 -12.99 9.98
C GLY A 108 -14.64 -11.73 9.81
N GLY A 109 -14.48 -10.96 8.73
CA GLY A 109 -15.36 -9.83 8.40
C GLY A 109 -15.05 -8.53 9.14
N LYS A 110 -13.84 -8.41 9.69
CA LYS A 110 -13.36 -7.21 10.38
C LYS A 110 -13.02 -6.11 9.37
N TRP A 111 -13.29 -4.86 9.74
CA TRP A 111 -12.96 -3.68 8.93
C TRP A 111 -11.60 -3.12 9.33
N GLY A 112 -10.56 -3.42 8.55
CA GLY A 112 -9.19 -2.94 8.77
C GLY A 112 -8.34 -3.83 9.68
N GLY A 113 -7.02 -3.74 9.53
CA GLY A 113 -6.02 -4.61 10.13
C GLY A 113 -4.98 -5.15 9.13
N PHE A 114 -4.24 -6.17 9.55
CA PHE A 114 -3.21 -6.86 8.78
C PHE A 114 -3.82 -7.92 7.85
N ILE A 115 -3.29 -8.00 6.63
CA ILE A 115 -3.73 -8.92 5.57
C ILE A 115 -2.49 -9.49 4.88
N VAL A 116 -2.55 -10.78 4.58
CA VAL A 116 -1.66 -11.43 3.60
C VAL A 116 -2.47 -11.84 2.38
N SER A 117 -1.86 -11.90 1.20
CA SER A 117 -2.59 -12.28 -0.03
C SER A 117 -3.29 -13.64 0.08
N SER A 118 -2.77 -14.58 0.87
CA SER A 118 -3.45 -15.86 1.14
C SER A 118 -4.82 -15.73 1.83
N HIS A 119 -5.16 -14.57 2.40
CA HIS A 119 -6.45 -14.26 3.01
C HIS A 119 -7.47 -13.65 2.03
N LEU A 120 -7.04 -13.23 0.83
CA LEU A 120 -7.94 -12.68 -0.18
C LEU A 120 -8.62 -13.83 -0.95
N GLN A 121 -9.89 -14.08 -0.64
CA GLN A 121 -10.68 -15.10 -1.34
C GLN A 121 -10.90 -14.71 -2.81
N GLY A 122 -10.66 -15.66 -3.72
CA GLY A 122 -10.92 -15.48 -5.16
C GLY A 122 -9.70 -15.16 -6.01
N GLU A 123 -8.53 -14.95 -5.42
CA GLU A 123 -7.27 -14.78 -6.18
C GLU A 123 -6.71 -16.16 -6.61
N ALA A 124 -6.80 -16.48 -7.90
CA ALA A 124 -6.14 -17.66 -8.46
C ALA A 124 -4.60 -17.53 -8.45
N ILE A 125 -4.11 -16.27 -8.54
CA ILE A 125 -2.72 -15.88 -8.43
C ILE A 125 -2.62 -14.89 -7.27
N GLN A 126 -1.82 -15.21 -6.26
CA GLN A 126 -1.58 -14.41 -5.07
C GLN A 126 -0.47 -13.39 -5.34
N ASP A 127 -0.60 -12.20 -4.75
CA ASP A 127 0.47 -11.21 -4.76
C ASP A 127 1.51 -11.49 -3.66
N TRP A 128 2.79 -11.28 -3.96
CA TRP A 128 3.86 -11.36 -2.96
C TRP A 128 3.88 -10.09 -2.09
N ARG A 129 2.93 -9.99 -1.14
CA ARG A 129 2.74 -8.79 -0.30
C ARG A 129 2.15 -9.11 1.06
N GLU A 130 2.48 -8.25 2.00
CA GLU A 130 1.77 -8.04 3.27
C GLU A 130 1.17 -6.65 3.23
N ILE A 131 -0.04 -6.50 3.76
CA ILE A 131 -0.77 -5.22 3.75
C ILE A 131 -1.29 -4.96 5.15
N VAL A 132 -1.30 -3.70 5.55
CA VAL A 132 -2.08 -3.24 6.69
C VAL A 132 -2.99 -2.11 6.24
N THR A 133 -4.29 -2.22 6.52
CA THR A 133 -5.31 -1.27 6.05
C THR A 133 -6.05 -0.66 7.22
N TYR A 134 -6.23 0.66 7.19
CA TYR A 134 -7.05 1.39 8.16
C TYR A 134 -8.07 2.26 7.46
N PHE A 135 -9.29 2.25 8.00
CA PHE A 135 -10.36 3.11 7.53
C PHE A 135 -10.44 4.34 8.42
N LEU A 136 -9.87 5.45 7.94
CA LEU A 136 -9.79 6.71 8.70
C LEU A 136 -11.04 7.59 8.56
N TYR A 137 -11.91 7.32 7.59
CA TYR A 137 -13.13 8.10 7.37
C TYR A 137 -14.34 7.19 7.08
N PRO A 138 -15.54 7.58 7.54
CA PRO A 138 -15.81 8.73 8.41
C PRO A 138 -15.27 8.53 9.84
N VAL A 139 -14.85 9.62 10.50
CA VAL A 139 -14.14 9.59 11.81
C VAL A 139 -14.89 8.77 12.87
N ARG A 140 -16.22 8.83 12.87
CA ARG A 140 -17.09 8.09 13.81
C ARG A 140 -17.02 6.56 13.68
N LEU A 141 -16.53 6.04 12.57
CA LEU A 141 -16.40 4.60 12.31
C LEU A 141 -14.96 4.09 12.52
N ARG A 142 -14.06 4.93 13.02
CA ARG A 142 -12.68 4.51 13.32
C ARG A 142 -12.68 3.48 14.44
N ASP A 143 -12.10 2.33 14.17
CA ASP A 143 -11.84 1.29 15.15
C ASP A 143 -10.35 1.27 15.50
N TYR A 144 -9.98 2.03 16.54
CA TYR A 144 -8.58 2.09 17.02
C TYR A 144 -8.10 0.77 17.64
N SER A 145 -8.99 -0.19 17.95
CA SER A 145 -8.57 -1.52 18.41
C SER A 145 -7.86 -2.33 17.32
N ARG A 146 -7.93 -1.86 16.06
CA ARG A 146 -7.22 -2.44 14.91
C ARG A 146 -5.85 -1.81 14.66
N CYS A 147 -5.53 -0.70 15.33
CA CYS A 147 -4.22 -0.06 15.21
C CYS A 147 -3.17 -0.87 15.98
N PRO A 148 -2.01 -1.14 15.36
CA PRO A 148 -0.82 -1.62 16.03
C PRO A 148 -0.50 -0.80 17.28
N ASP A 149 -0.17 -1.51 18.35
CA ASP A 149 0.38 -0.95 19.58
C ASP A 149 1.91 -0.84 19.54
N LYS A 150 2.51 -1.36 18.46
CA LYS A 150 3.95 -1.32 18.19
C LYS A 150 4.19 -0.93 16.73
N PRO A 151 5.19 -0.09 16.44
CA PRO A 151 5.99 0.71 17.39
C PRO A 151 5.15 1.66 18.27
N GLU A 152 5.71 2.12 19.40
CA GLU A 152 5.01 2.93 20.44
C GLU A 152 4.43 4.26 19.92
N GLU A 153 4.88 4.70 18.74
CA GLU A 153 4.44 5.92 18.07
C GLU A 153 3.61 5.67 16.79
N TRP A 154 3.06 4.46 16.62
CA TRP A 154 2.23 4.10 15.46
C TRP A 154 1.04 5.06 15.23
#